data_AF-A0A550I1X3-F1
#
_entry.id   AF-A0A550I1X3-F1
#
_cell.length_a   1.000
_cell.length_b   1.000
_cell.length_c   1.000
_cell.angle_alpha   90.00
_cell.angle_beta   90.00
_cell.angle_gamma   90.00
#
_symmetry.space_group_name_H-M   'P 1'
#
loop_
_entity.id
_entity.type
_entity.pdbx_description
1 polymer ?
#
loop_
_entity_poly.entity_id
_entity_poly.type
_entity_poly.pdbx_seq_one_letter_code
_entity_poly.pdbx_strand_id
1 'polypeptide(L)' 'MEEPQRRIRAAYTASTITVYQAYSPEIGRPAAREGRFPNAWKRGRMTWIIKPL' A
#
# COMPACT_ATOMS: atom_id res chain seq x y z
N MET A 1 1.18 24.83 -12.25
CA MET A 1 1.58 24.58 -10.85
C MET A 1 2.58 23.44 -10.87
N GLU A 2 3.74 23.64 -10.26
CA GLU A 2 4.80 22.63 -10.16
C GLU A 2 4.33 21.51 -9.23
N GLU A 3 4.56 20.25 -9.62
CA GLU A 3 4.05 19.11 -8.84
C GLU A 3 4.96 18.84 -7.62
N PRO A 4 4.43 18.69 -6.39
CA PRO A 4 5.26 18.52 -5.21
C PRO A 4 6.14 17.28 -5.31
N GLN A 5 7.44 17.44 -5.04
CA GLN A 5 8.45 16.38 -5.14
C GLN A 5 8.13 15.13 -4.28
N ARG A 6 7.30 15.27 -3.24
CA ARG A 6 6.93 14.20 -2.31
C ARG A 6 5.42 13.99 -2.25
N ARG A 7 4.77 13.96 -3.42
CA ARG A 7 3.33 13.70 -3.52
C ARG A 7 3.05 12.20 -3.55
N ILE A 8 2.18 11.74 -2.64
CA ILE A 8 1.58 10.41 -2.73
C ILE A 8 0.48 10.45 -3.80
N ARG A 9 0.63 9.67 -4.87
CA ARG A 9 -0.41 9.49 -5.90
C ARG A 9 -1.34 8.36 -5.48
N ALA A 10 -2.63 8.67 -5.28
CA ALA A 10 -3.65 7.69 -4.92
C ALA A 10 -4.97 8.02 -5.63
N ALA A 11 -5.77 7.00 -5.95
CA ALA A 11 -7.16 7.18 -6.31
C ALA A 11 -7.98 7.26 -5.02
N TYR A 12 -8.86 8.25 -4.90
CA TYR A 12 -9.71 8.42 -3.73
C TYR A 12 -11.08 8.95 -4.12
N THR A 13 -12.05 8.72 -3.25
CA THR A 13 -13.40 9.31 -3.28
C THR A 13 -13.63 10.07 -1.98
N ALA A 14 -14.82 10.64 -1.79
CA ALA A 14 -15.18 11.27 -0.52
C ALA A 14 -15.12 10.32 0.69
N SER A 15 -15.24 9.00 0.47
CA SER A 15 -15.29 8.00 1.55
C SER A 15 -14.24 6.91 1.46
N THR A 16 -13.44 6.84 0.39
CA THR A 16 -12.49 5.75 0.17
C THR A 16 -11.15 6.22 -0.37
N ILE A 17 -10.08 5.51 -0.03
CA ILE A 17 -8.75 5.68 -0.62
C ILE A 17 -8.30 4.31 -1.14
N THR A 18 -7.84 4.25 -2.38
CA THR A 18 -7.26 3.05 -2.98
C THR A 18 -5.77 3.01 -2.69
N VAL A 19 -5.34 1.99 -1.97
CA VAL A 19 -3.92 1.74 -1.68
C VAL A 19 -3.44 0.59 -2.56
N TYR A 20 -2.37 0.82 -3.32
CA TYR A 20 -1.66 -0.25 -4.01
C TYR A 20 -0.78 -0.98 -3.00
N GLN A 21 -1.13 -2.23 -2.72
CA GLN A 21 -0.42 -3.02 -1.74
C GLN A 21 0.80 -3.70 -2.36
N ALA A 22 1.96 -3.56 -1.69
CA ALA A 22 3.18 -4.29 -2.07
C ALA A 22 3.11 -5.79 -1.74
N TYR A 23 2.12 -6.19 -0.94
CA TYR A 23 1.95 -7.56 -0.48
C TYR A 23 0.79 -8.24 -1.20
N SER A 24 0.89 -9.56 -1.33
CA SER A 24 -0.16 -10.40 -1.87
C SER A 24 -1.44 -10.35 -1.00
N PRO A 25 -2.62 -10.67 -1.56
CA PRO A 25 -3.92 -10.50 -0.87
C PRO A 25 -4.02 -11.20 0.50
N GLU A 26 -3.33 -12.32 0.69
CA GLU A 26 -3.28 -13.10 1.92
C GLU A 26 -2.54 -12.42 3.08
N ILE A 27 -1.65 -11.47 2.77
CA ILE A 27 -1.05 -10.60 3.79
C ILE A 27 -1.86 -9.31 3.89
N GLY A 28 -2.29 -8.80 2.75
CA GLY A 28 -2.75 -7.43 2.66
C GLY A 28 -4.14 -7.16 3.20
N ARG A 29 -5.09 -8.04 2.86
CA ARG A 29 -6.47 -7.92 3.32
C ARG A 29 -6.60 -8.12 4.83
N PRO A 30 -5.96 -9.13 5.46
CA PRO A 30 -5.97 -9.26 6.92
C PRO A 30 -5.33 -8.06 7.60
N ALA A 31 -4.21 -7.56 7.08
CA ALA A 31 -3.54 -6.39 7.65
C ALA A 31 -4.41 -5.13 7.66
N ALA A 32 -5.14 -4.86 6.58
CA ALA A 32 -6.06 -3.72 6.51
C ALA A 32 -7.27 -3.89 7.44
N ARG A 33 -7.77 -5.11 7.59
CA ARG A 33 -8.95 -5.42 8.43
C ARG A 33 -8.63 -5.39 9.92
N GLU A 34 -7.49 -5.94 10.32
CA GLU A 34 -7.13 -6.21 11.72
C GLU A 34 -6.13 -5.20 12.29
N GLY A 35 -5.56 -4.34 11.44
CA GLY A 35 -4.53 -3.37 11.83
C GLY A 35 -3.20 -4.03 12.24
N ARG A 36 -2.99 -5.31 11.89
CA ARG A 36 -1.80 -6.09 12.25
C ARG A 36 -1.40 -7.04 11.11
N PHE A 37 -0.09 -7.25 10.94
CA PHE A 37 0.38 -8.20 9.93
C PHE A 37 0.17 -9.65 10.38
N PRO A 38 -0.28 -10.55 9.48
CA PRO A 38 -0.41 -11.97 9.80
C PRO A 38 0.95 -12.66 9.85
N ASN A 39 1.01 -13.87 10.42
CA ASN A 39 2.25 -14.67 10.53
C ASN A 39 2.96 -14.94 9.17
N ALA A 40 2.23 -14.85 8.05
CA ALA A 40 2.80 -14.98 6.72
C ALA A 40 3.72 -13.81 6.34
N TRP A 41 3.58 -12.65 7.00
CA TRP A 41 4.42 -11.49 6.76
C TRP A 41 5.82 -11.68 7.34
N LYS A 42 6.84 -11.22 6.60
CA LYS A 42 8.24 -11.24 7.04
C LYS A 42 8.91 -9.91 6.73
N ARG A 43 9.55 -9.29 7.73
CA ARG A 43 10.24 -7.99 7.57
C ARG A 43 11.33 -8.00 6.49
N GLY A 44 12.02 -9.12 6.31
CA GLY A 44 13.05 -9.28 5.28
C GLY A 44 12.53 -9.46 3.84
N ARG A 45 11.21 -9.57 3.62
CA ARG A 45 10.59 -9.71 2.30
C ARG A 45 10.02 -8.41 1.73
N MET A 46 10.30 -7.28 2.37
CA MET A 46 9.78 -5.99 1.91
C MET A 46 10.46 -5.60 0.59
N THR A 47 9.79 -5.86 -0.54
CA THR A 47 10.22 -5.43 -1.87
C THR A 47 9.51 -4.11 -2.21
N TRP A 48 10.27 -3.14 -2.70
CA TRP A 48 9.72 -1.89 -3.20
C TRP A 48 9.10 -2.15 -4.58
N ILE A 49 7.77 -2.01 -4.69
CA ILE A 49 7.14 -1.94 -6.02
C ILE A 49 7.32 -0.52 -6.53
N ILE A 50 8.29 -0.32 -7.42
CA ILE A 50 8.40 0.91 -8.21
C ILE A 50 7.37 0.79 -9.33
N LYS A 51 6.26 1.51 -9.21
CA LYS A 51 5.34 1.68 -10.33
C LYS A 51 5.89 2.82 -11.20
N PRO A 52 6.31 2.56 -12.46
CA PRO A 52 6.71 3.64 -13.36
C PRO A 52 5.53 4.61 -13.51
N LEU A 53 5.87 5.88 -13.70
CA LEU A 53 4.92 6.99 -13.83
C LEU A 53 3.93 6.79 -14.98
#